data_AF-A0A0G1TG86-F1
#
_entry.id   AF-A0A0G1TG86-F1
#
_cell.length_a   1.000
_cell.length_b   1.000
_cell.length_c   1.000
_cell.angle_alpha   90.00
_cell.angle_beta   90.00
_cell.angle_gamma   90.00
#
_symmetry.space_group_name_H-M   'P 1'
#
loop_
_entity.id
_entity.type
_entity.pdbx_description
1 polymer ?
#
loop_
_entity_poly.entity_id
_entity_poly.type
_entity_poly.pdbx_seq_one_letter_code
_entity_poly.pdbx_strand_id
1 'polypeptide(L)'
;DVQTSNGFDSSLVALIIGIAGEIGNNSFDHNLGKWPGMPGTFFAHDGFRRFVVLADRGIGILASLQRVRPSLSTSRDALFVAFSEVISGRSPEARGNGLKFVRQAVIQNPFSLVFQSGDTQLQLKQGDTKLQLTKTAKVVPGCYALIYY
;
A
#
# COMPACT_ATOMS: atom_id res chain seq x y z
N ASP A 1 -2.04 16.93 -26.55
CA ASP A 1 -1.21 15.84 -27.11
C ASP A 1 -0.15 15.41 -26.10
N VAL A 2 -0.44 14.31 -25.40
CA VAL A 2 0.51 13.70 -24.46
C VAL A 2 1.50 12.89 -25.29
N GLN A 3 2.75 13.33 -25.31
CA GLN A 3 3.81 12.65 -26.07
C GLN A 3 4.10 11.26 -25.45
N THR A 4 3.77 10.23 -26.22
CA THR A 4 4.17 8.85 -25.99
C THR A 4 5.66 8.69 -26.28
N SER A 5 6.50 8.78 -25.25
CA SER A 5 7.86 8.22 -25.35
C SER A 5 7.76 6.70 -25.11
N ASN A 6 8.14 5.92 -26.12
CA ASN A 6 8.28 4.45 -26.08
C ASN A 6 7.03 3.59 -25.81
N GLY A 7 5.83 4.06 -26.16
CA GLY A 7 4.61 3.23 -26.11
C GLY A 7 4.04 3.01 -24.69
N PHE A 8 4.57 3.71 -23.69
CA PHE A 8 3.94 3.82 -22.37
C PHE A 8 3.10 5.09 -22.30
N ASP A 9 1.85 4.96 -21.88
CA ASP A 9 1.01 6.10 -21.53
C ASP A 9 1.60 6.78 -20.28
N SER A 10 2.06 8.02 -20.43
CA SER A 10 2.70 8.77 -19.34
C SER A 10 1.77 8.95 -18.13
N SER A 11 0.45 8.90 -18.34
CA SER A 11 -0.52 8.95 -17.24
C SER A 11 -0.47 7.68 -16.37
N LEU A 12 -0.27 6.51 -16.97
CA LEU A 12 -0.11 5.25 -16.23
C LEU A 12 1.20 5.22 -15.46
N VAL A 13 2.30 5.72 -16.05
CA VAL A 13 3.58 5.85 -15.35
C VAL A 13 3.46 6.75 -14.13
N ALA A 14 2.81 7.90 -14.27
CA ALA A 14 2.55 8.81 -13.16
C ALA A 14 1.73 8.14 -12.04
N LEU A 15 0.73 7.32 -12.38
CA LEU A 15 -0.05 6.59 -11.39
C LEU A 15 0.78 5.54 -10.64
N ILE A 16 1.68 4.81 -11.32
CA ILE A 16 2.58 3.86 -10.66
C ILE A 16 3.55 4.57 -9.72
N ILE A 17 4.11 5.70 -10.14
CA ILE A 17 4.94 6.54 -9.26
C ILE A 17 4.13 7.01 -8.04
N GLY A 18 2.88 7.45 -8.25
CA GLY A 18 1.98 7.84 -7.17
C GLY A 18 1.70 6.70 -6.19
N ILE A 19 1.37 5.50 -6.68
CA ILE A 19 1.12 4.33 -5.85
C ILE A 19 2.37 3.96 -5.03
N ALA A 20 3.54 3.88 -5.69
CA ALA A 20 4.80 3.55 -5.02
C ALA A 20 5.17 4.62 -3.99
N GLY A 21 4.97 5.89 -4.31
CA GLY A 21 5.20 7.03 -3.41
C GLY A 21 4.31 6.98 -2.17
N GLU A 22 3.00 6.75 -2.33
CA GLU A 22 2.07 6.64 -1.20
C GLU A 22 2.43 5.46 -0.26
N ILE A 23 2.76 4.29 -0.83
CA ILE A 23 3.18 3.14 -0.03
C ILE A 23 4.51 3.40 0.66
N GLY A 24 5.50 3.94 -0.08
CA GLY A 24 6.82 4.24 0.45
C GLY A 24 6.79 5.29 1.57
N ASN A 25 6.02 6.37 1.39
CA ASN A 25 5.86 7.42 2.40
C ASN A 25 5.24 6.86 3.69
N ASN A 26 4.23 5.98 3.57
CA ASN A 26 3.65 5.31 4.74
C ASN A 26 4.68 4.49 5.54
N SER A 27 5.67 3.88 4.88
CA SER A 27 6.76 3.19 5.56
C SER A 27 7.58 4.13 6.46
N PHE A 28 7.75 5.40 6.13
CA PHE A 28 8.50 6.34 6.99
C PHE A 28 7.59 7.03 8.01
N ASP A 29 6.44 7.56 7.57
CA ASP A 29 5.52 8.34 8.41
C ASP A 29 5.01 7.57 9.63
N HIS A 30 4.84 6.26 9.51
CA HIS A 30 4.32 5.43 10.60
C HIS A 30 5.40 4.78 11.47
N ASN A 31 6.64 4.75 10.99
CA ASN A 31 7.74 4.07 11.67
C ASN A 31 8.81 5.03 12.23
N LEU A 32 8.75 6.34 11.96
CA LEU A 32 9.71 7.30 12.49
C LEU A 32 9.79 7.22 14.03
N GLY A 33 10.99 6.91 14.54
CA GLY A 33 11.26 6.69 15.97
C GLY A 33 10.66 5.39 16.55
N LYS A 34 10.12 4.50 15.71
CA LYS A 34 9.38 3.30 16.12
C LYS A 34 9.76 2.03 15.36
N TRP A 35 10.82 2.07 14.54
CA TRP A 35 11.30 0.90 13.79
C TRP A 35 11.64 -0.25 14.74
N PRO A 36 10.94 -1.40 14.67
CA PRO A 36 11.29 -2.58 15.47
C PRO A 36 12.50 -3.33 14.89
N GLY A 37 12.80 -3.12 13.61
CA GLY A 37 13.94 -3.70 12.90
C GLY A 37 14.75 -2.65 12.14
N MET A 38 15.32 -3.08 11.01
CA MET A 38 16.11 -2.21 10.13
C MET A 38 15.27 -1.02 9.62
N PRO A 39 15.67 0.24 9.88
CA PRO A 39 14.98 1.40 9.35
C PRO A 39 15.03 1.48 7.82
N GLY A 40 13.94 1.98 7.23
CA GLY A 40 13.84 2.24 5.80
C GLY A 40 12.93 1.25 5.06
N THR A 41 12.81 1.48 3.75
CA THR A 41 12.04 0.63 2.84
C THR A 41 12.95 0.08 1.76
N PHE A 42 12.90 -1.23 1.56
CA PHE A 42 13.46 -1.87 0.38
C PHE A 42 12.62 -1.45 -0.83
N PHE A 43 13.29 -1.03 -1.90
CA PHE A 43 12.65 -0.67 -3.15
C PHE A 43 13.36 -1.38 -4.30
N ALA A 44 12.59 -2.01 -5.18
CA ALA A 44 13.09 -2.56 -6.44
C ALA A 44 12.04 -2.37 -7.53
N HIS A 45 12.49 -2.19 -8.77
CA HIS A 45 11.63 -2.23 -9.94
C HIS A 45 12.25 -3.10 -11.03
N ASP A 46 11.41 -3.63 -11.89
CA ASP A 46 11.82 -4.29 -13.13
C ASP A 46 10.93 -3.79 -14.26
N GLY A 47 11.50 -3.06 -15.22
CA GLY A 47 10.75 -2.51 -16.34
C GLY A 47 10.36 -3.54 -17.39
N PHE A 48 11.11 -4.65 -17.50
CA PHE A 48 10.83 -5.73 -18.44
C PHE A 48 9.71 -6.63 -17.92
N ARG A 49 9.78 -7.03 -16.65
CA ARG A 49 8.74 -7.81 -15.97
C ARG A 49 7.59 -6.94 -15.42
N ARG A 50 7.71 -5.62 -15.58
CA ARG A 50 6.72 -4.58 -15.22
C ARG A 50 6.19 -4.70 -13.79
N PHE A 51 7.09 -4.66 -12.82
CA PHE A 51 6.69 -4.62 -11.41
C PHE A 51 7.53 -3.65 -10.56
N VAL A 52 6.93 -3.24 -9.45
CA VAL A 52 7.58 -2.52 -8.35
C VAL A 52 7.37 -3.30 -7.06
N VAL A 53 8.42 -3.44 -6.25
CA VAL A 53 8.38 -4.02 -4.91
C VAL A 53 8.76 -2.96 -3.89
N LEU A 54 7.95 -2.82 -2.85
CA LEU A 54 8.29 -2.09 -1.64
C LEU A 54 8.16 -3.02 -0.42
N ALA A 55 9.12 -2.97 0.50
CA ALA A 55 9.01 -3.74 1.74
C ALA A 55 9.74 -3.08 2.89
N ASP A 56 9.12 -3.04 4.06
CA ASP A 56 9.71 -2.44 5.26
C ASP A 56 9.64 -3.39 6.46
N ARG A 57 10.53 -3.16 7.44
CA ARG A 57 10.52 -3.85 8.74
C ARG A 57 9.93 -2.98 9.84
N GLY A 58 8.84 -2.29 9.53
CA GLY A 58 8.10 -1.40 10.42
C GLY A 58 7.20 -2.12 11.42
N ILE A 59 6.37 -1.35 12.11
CA ILE A 59 5.39 -1.81 13.10
C ILE A 59 4.13 -2.43 12.47
N GLY A 60 3.94 -2.24 11.16
CA GLY A 60 2.80 -2.77 10.40
C GLY A 60 1.51 -1.94 10.53
N ILE A 61 0.50 -2.32 9.73
CA ILE A 61 -0.76 -1.58 9.60
C ILE A 61 -1.61 -1.68 10.87
N LEU A 62 -1.70 -2.87 11.49
CA LEU A 62 -2.50 -3.06 12.71
C LEU A 62 -2.03 -2.16 13.85
N ALA A 63 -0.74 -2.24 14.21
CA ALA A 63 -0.18 -1.40 15.28
C ALA A 63 -0.26 0.10 14.93
N SER A 64 -0.13 0.45 13.65
CA SER A 64 -0.30 1.84 13.20
C SER A 64 -1.71 2.35 13.45
N LEU A 65 -2.74 1.56 13.09
CA LEU A 65 -4.13 1.94 13.23
C LEU A 65 -4.65 1.87 14.67
N GLN A 66 -4.12 0.96 15.50
CA GLN A 66 -4.51 0.85 16.91
C GLN A 66 -4.30 2.14 17.71
N ARG A 67 -3.38 3.01 17.27
CA ARG A 67 -3.17 4.34 17.88
C ARG A 67 -4.40 5.24 17.80
N VAL A 68 -5.22 5.07 16.76
CA VAL A 68 -6.43 5.87 16.52
C VAL A 68 -7.72 5.04 16.63
N ARG A 69 -7.61 3.71 16.53
CA ARG A 69 -8.71 2.75 16.68
C ARG A 69 -8.27 1.56 17.55
N PRO A 70 -8.19 1.74 18.89
CA PRO A 70 -7.65 0.72 19.79
C PRO A 70 -8.40 -0.61 19.79
N SER A 71 -9.66 -0.62 19.34
CA SER A 71 -10.48 -1.82 19.25
C SER A 71 -10.12 -2.75 18.09
N LEU A 72 -9.28 -2.32 17.13
CA LEU A 72 -8.80 -3.20 16.06
C LEU A 72 -7.89 -4.29 16.64
N SER A 73 -8.19 -5.55 16.33
CA SER A 73 -7.53 -6.71 16.93
C SER A 73 -6.84 -7.63 15.92
N THR A 74 -7.18 -7.53 14.63
CA THR A 74 -6.67 -8.45 13.61
C THR A 74 -6.03 -7.71 12.44
N SER A 75 -5.00 -8.31 11.83
CA SER A 75 -4.38 -7.76 10.61
C SER A 75 -5.38 -7.65 9.46
N ARG A 76 -6.36 -8.56 9.41
CA ARG A 76 -7.44 -8.54 8.43
C ARG A 76 -8.31 -7.30 8.56
N ASP A 77 -8.78 -7.00 9.75
CA ASP A 77 -9.63 -5.83 9.98
C ASP A 77 -8.85 -4.54 9.76
N ALA A 78 -7.57 -4.53 10.18
CA ALA A 78 -6.70 -3.39 9.94
C ALA A 78 -6.50 -3.11 8.44
N LEU A 79 -6.22 -4.14 7.62
CA LEU A 79 -6.12 -3.98 6.17
C LEU A 79 -7.45 -3.61 5.53
N PHE A 80 -8.56 -4.17 6.01
CA PHE A 80 -9.89 -3.81 5.53
C PHE A 80 -10.14 -2.31 5.76
N VAL A 81 -9.94 -1.82 6.99
CA VAL A 81 -10.12 -0.41 7.34
C VAL A 81 -9.20 0.49 6.51
N ALA A 82 -7.90 0.16 6.42
CA ALA A 82 -6.92 0.95 5.69
C ALA A 82 -7.26 1.16 4.21
N PHE A 83 -7.83 0.15 3.55
CA PHE A 83 -8.17 0.19 2.11
C PHE A 83 -9.64 0.53 1.82
N SER A 84 -10.48 0.80 2.83
CA SER A 84 -11.91 1.09 2.62
C SER A 84 -12.42 2.34 3.33
N GLU A 85 -12.04 2.57 4.58
CA GLU A 85 -12.69 3.57 5.44
C GLU A 85 -11.96 4.90 5.46
N VAL A 86 -12.70 6.03 5.45
CA VAL A 86 -12.08 7.35 5.59
C VAL A 86 -11.65 7.44 7.05
N ILE A 87 -10.35 7.37 7.31
CA ILE A 87 -9.83 7.60 8.64
C ILE A 87 -9.69 9.12 8.78
N SER A 88 -10.78 9.79 9.18
CA SER A 88 -10.79 11.23 9.44
C SER A 88 -10.07 11.54 10.76
N GLY A 89 -8.74 11.55 10.73
CA GLY A 89 -7.94 12.27 11.73
C GLY A 89 -8.05 13.79 11.48
N ARG A 90 -8.20 14.60 12.53
CA ARG A 90 -8.46 16.05 12.43
C ARG A 90 -7.42 16.79 11.56
N SER A 91 -7.90 17.86 10.90
CA SER A 91 -7.19 18.84 10.05
C SER A 91 -5.87 19.36 10.68
N PRO A 92 -4.81 19.63 9.87
CA PRO A 92 -4.85 19.90 8.43
C PRO A 92 -4.04 18.91 7.61
N GLU A 93 -4.41 17.63 7.57
CA GLU A 93 -3.61 16.67 6.84
C GLU A 93 -4.46 15.67 6.06
N ALA A 94 -4.14 15.52 4.77
CA ALA A 94 -4.59 14.44 3.90
C ALA A 94 -4.07 13.04 4.35
N ARG A 95 -3.75 12.87 5.64
CA ARG A 95 -3.23 11.64 6.23
C ARG A 95 -4.38 10.70 6.54
N GLY A 96 -4.33 9.51 5.96
CA GLY A 96 -5.38 8.48 6.04
C GLY A 96 -6.04 8.13 4.69
N ASN A 97 -5.69 8.81 3.61
CA ASN A 97 -6.23 8.55 2.26
C ASN A 97 -5.28 7.80 1.32
N GLY A 98 -3.99 7.67 1.64
CA GLY A 98 -2.99 7.11 0.72
C GLY A 98 -3.35 5.71 0.21
N LEU A 99 -3.66 4.77 1.09
CA LEU A 99 -4.04 3.40 0.70
C LEU A 99 -5.40 3.31 -0.01
N LYS A 100 -6.27 4.33 0.13
CA LYS A 100 -7.48 4.45 -0.68
C LYS A 100 -7.20 4.91 -2.09
N PHE A 101 -6.34 5.92 -2.24
CA PHE A 101 -5.86 6.35 -3.55
C PHE A 101 -5.21 5.16 -4.26
N VAL A 102 -4.34 4.42 -3.56
CA VAL A 102 -3.72 3.19 -4.09
C VAL A 102 -4.78 2.21 -4.58
N ARG A 103 -5.80 1.92 -3.77
CA ARG A 103 -6.91 1.05 -4.19
C ARG A 103 -7.58 1.56 -5.46
N GLN A 104 -7.99 2.83 -5.48
CA GLN A 104 -8.73 3.40 -6.61
C GLN A 104 -7.89 3.38 -7.89
N ALA A 105 -6.62 3.78 -7.79
CA ALA A 105 -5.69 3.73 -8.89
C ALA A 105 -5.55 2.30 -9.44
N VAL A 106 -5.42 1.28 -8.58
CA VAL A 106 -5.31 -0.12 -9.02
C VAL A 106 -6.59 -0.64 -9.68
N ILE A 107 -7.77 -0.40 -9.09
CA ILE A 107 -9.01 -0.99 -9.65
C ILE A 107 -9.49 -0.29 -10.93
N GLN A 108 -9.08 0.97 -11.18
CA GLN A 108 -9.48 1.76 -12.35
C GLN A 108 -8.53 1.62 -13.54
N ASN A 109 -7.34 1.04 -13.34
CA ASN A 109 -6.27 0.97 -14.34
C ASN A 109 -5.79 -0.49 -14.50
N PRO A 110 -5.04 -0.84 -15.55
CA PRO A 110 -4.58 -2.23 -15.79
C PRO A 110 -3.44 -2.66 -14.85
N PHE A 111 -3.62 -2.47 -13.54
CA PHE A 111 -2.64 -2.77 -12.51
C PHE A 111 -3.14 -3.91 -11.61
N SER A 112 -2.20 -4.51 -10.87
CA SER A 112 -2.54 -5.34 -9.73
C SER A 112 -1.62 -5.06 -8.55
N LEU A 113 -2.12 -5.28 -7.34
CA LEU A 113 -1.41 -5.08 -6.10
C LEU A 113 -1.57 -6.31 -5.21
N VAL A 114 -0.43 -6.85 -4.78
CA VAL A 114 -0.35 -7.72 -3.59
C VAL A 114 0.18 -6.87 -2.46
N PHE A 115 -0.56 -6.75 -1.37
CA PHE A 115 -0.15 -6.00 -0.18
C PHE A 115 -0.30 -6.88 1.06
N GLN A 116 0.74 -6.99 1.88
CA GLN A 116 0.72 -7.79 3.10
C GLN A 116 1.22 -6.99 4.29
N SER A 117 0.52 -7.12 5.42
CA SER A 117 1.00 -6.69 6.74
C SER A 117 0.45 -7.63 7.81
N GLY A 118 1.28 -7.99 8.78
CA GLY A 118 1.01 -9.06 9.71
C GLY A 118 0.81 -10.40 8.98
N ASP A 119 -0.21 -11.14 9.41
CA ASP A 119 -0.58 -12.45 8.88
C ASP A 119 -1.64 -12.38 7.76
N THR A 120 -1.95 -11.19 7.24
CA THR A 120 -2.99 -11.02 6.20
C THR A 120 -2.45 -10.35 4.94
N GLN A 121 -2.81 -10.91 3.79
CA GLN A 121 -2.53 -10.37 2.46
C GLN A 121 -3.82 -9.90 1.79
N LEU A 122 -3.78 -8.69 1.25
CA LEU A 122 -4.72 -8.12 0.31
C LEU A 122 -4.25 -8.37 -1.13
N GLN A 123 -5.18 -8.72 -2.01
CA GLN A 123 -4.99 -8.71 -3.45
C GLN A 123 -6.01 -7.77 -4.09
N LEU A 124 -5.54 -6.94 -5.03
CA LEU A 124 -6.36 -6.06 -5.86
C LEU A 124 -5.96 -6.22 -7.32
N LYS A 125 -6.94 -6.16 -8.22
CA LYS A 125 -6.73 -6.05 -9.67
C LYS A 125 -7.77 -5.12 -10.27
N GLN A 126 -7.56 -4.75 -11.53
CA GLN A 126 -8.52 -3.96 -12.31
C GLN A 126 -9.95 -4.53 -12.20
N GLY A 127 -10.92 -3.66 -11.92
CA GLY A 127 -12.34 -4.00 -11.84
C GLY A 127 -12.79 -4.64 -10.52
N ASP A 128 -11.89 -4.88 -9.55
CA ASP A 128 -12.29 -5.46 -8.26
C ASP A 128 -13.25 -4.52 -7.49
N THR A 129 -14.41 -5.05 -7.12
CA THR A 129 -15.44 -4.32 -6.35
C THR A 129 -15.33 -4.57 -4.84
N LYS A 130 -14.65 -5.64 -4.43
CA LYS A 130 -14.48 -6.06 -3.02
C LYS A 130 -13.01 -6.31 -2.72
N LEU A 131 -12.63 -6.15 -1.45
CA LEU A 131 -11.27 -6.44 -0.98
C LEU A 131 -11.07 -7.95 -0.84
N GLN A 132 -10.06 -8.50 -1.53
CA GLN A 132 -9.70 -9.91 -1.41
C GLN A 132 -8.63 -10.09 -0.34
N LEU A 133 -9.06 -10.42 0.88
CA LEU A 133 -8.19 -10.58 2.05
C LEU A 133 -8.03 -12.06 2.40
N THR A 134 -6.78 -12.51 2.50
CA THR A 134 -6.40 -13.92 2.76
C THR A 134 -5.40 -14.01 3.89
N LYS A 135 -5.57 -15.00 4.78
CA LYS A 135 -4.59 -15.30 5.82
C LYS A 135 -3.38 -15.98 5.18
N THR A 136 -2.19 -15.67 5.67
CA THR A 136 -0.91 -16.17 5.17
C THR A 136 -0.14 -16.89 6.27
N ALA A 137 0.62 -17.92 5.92
CA ALA A 137 1.45 -18.65 6.87
C ALA A 137 2.66 -17.83 7.34
N LYS A 138 3.22 -17.01 6.44
CA LYS A 138 4.36 -16.14 6.74
C LYS A 138 3.85 -14.80 7.25
N VAL A 139 4.31 -14.36 8.41
CA VAL A 139 3.98 -13.05 8.98
C VAL A 139 4.97 -12.01 8.46
N VAL A 140 4.46 -10.85 8.04
CA VAL A 140 5.26 -9.66 7.67
C VAL A 140 5.08 -8.61 8.78
N PRO A 141 6.08 -8.37 9.65
CA PRO A 141 5.93 -7.41 10.76
C PRO A 141 5.60 -5.98 10.30
N GLY A 142 6.24 -5.53 9.22
CA GLY A 142 5.98 -4.23 8.58
C GLY A 142 4.97 -4.34 7.46
N CYS A 143 5.34 -3.84 6.28
CA CYS A 143 4.55 -3.96 5.05
C CYS A 143 5.37 -4.61 3.93
N TYR A 144 4.68 -5.31 3.04
CA TYR A 144 5.17 -5.79 1.75
C TYR A 144 4.16 -5.41 0.68
N ALA A 145 4.63 -4.81 -0.41
CA ALA A 145 3.82 -4.44 -1.56
C ALA A 145 4.51 -4.89 -2.84
N LEU A 146 3.75 -5.52 -3.73
CA LEU A 146 4.15 -5.89 -5.08
C LEU A 146 3.09 -5.38 -6.04
N ILE A 147 3.50 -4.45 -6.89
CA ILE A 147 2.64 -3.78 -7.87
C ILE A 147 3.04 -4.29 -9.24
N TYR A 148 2.09 -4.84 -10.00
CA TYR A 148 2.28 -5.12 -11.43
C TYR A 148 1.55 -4.08 -12.25
N TYR A 149 2.16 -3.65 -13.36
CA TYR A 149 1.66 -2.57 -14.20
C TYR A 149 1.78 -2.82 -15.68
#